data_AF-A0A1X7V0J4-F1
#
_entry.id   AF-A0A1X7V0J4-F1
#
_cell.length_a   1.000
_cell.length_b   1.000
_cell.length_c   1.000
_cell.angle_alpha   90.00
_cell.angle_beta   90.00
_cell.angle_gamma   90.00
#
_symmetry.space_group_name_H-M   'P 1'
#
loop_
_entity.id
_entity.type
_entity.pdbx_description
1 polymer ?
#
loop_
_entity_poly.entity_id
_entity_poly.type
_entity_poly.pdbx_seq_one_letter_code
_entity_poly.pdbx_strand_id
1 'polypeptide(L)'
;MDKANDHFIFTSESVGEGHPDKMCDQISDAILDACLKQDPLSKVACETATKTGMILVFGEITTKAILDYQTIIRDTIKKIGYNDSNIGFDYKTCNVLVAIEQQSPDIAQGVHEGRKDEDVGAGDQGMMVGYATNETPEHMPVTVVWSHNLNKKLAECRRNGTLPWIRPDSKAQVTVEYVIEDGACVPLRVHTIVISVQHSEDVTNEEMRKDLKDVVVKSVIPEKYLDDNTIYHLQSSGAFVIGGPQGDAGLTGRKIIVDTYGGWGGHGGGAFSGKDPTKVDRSGAYAARWVAKSIVASDLAKRVIVQVSYAIGVSKPLSIFVDTYGTGVKSNQEILEIINKNFDLRPGAIIKELDLLSPIYQQTAAYGHFGREEFPTWSKAAMEKRQRPSVQVFGRKKTATAVAHCKQGNGIMKVNGRPLHLMEPATLRYKLEEPLLLLGREKFMGVDIRVRVRGGGHVAQIYAIRQAISKALVAYYQKYVDEASKKEIRDQLVRYDRTLLVADPRRSEPKKFGGPGARSRYQKSYR
;
A
#
# COMPACT_ATOMS: atom_id res chain seq x y z
N MET A 1 30.39 -17.32 -1.29
CA MET A 1 30.62 -16.17 -0.41
C MET A 1 29.33 -15.94 0.33
N ASP A 2 29.28 -16.38 1.58
CA ASP A 2 28.15 -16.12 2.46
C ASP A 2 28.03 -14.60 2.61
N LYS A 3 27.00 -14.00 2.00
CA LYS A 3 26.66 -12.61 2.29
C LYS A 3 26.21 -12.61 3.75
N ALA A 4 27.02 -12.05 4.64
CA ALA A 4 26.59 -11.75 5.99
C ALA A 4 25.30 -10.93 5.88
N ASN A 5 24.24 -11.44 6.48
CA ASN A 5 22.97 -10.74 6.57
C ASN A 5 23.20 -9.49 7.44
N ASP A 6 23.17 -8.31 6.84
CA ASP A 6 23.40 -7.05 7.57
C ASP A 6 22.18 -6.76 8.45
N HIS A 7 22.38 -6.90 9.76
CA HIS A 7 21.41 -6.53 10.79
C HIS A 7 21.56 -5.07 11.16
N PHE A 8 20.44 -4.36 11.30
CA PHE A 8 20.44 -2.97 11.73
C PHE A 8 19.15 -2.60 12.45
N ILE A 9 19.16 -1.46 13.14
CA ILE A 9 18.02 -0.91 13.85
C ILE A 9 17.63 0.40 13.19
N PHE A 10 16.34 0.58 12.89
CA PHE A 10 15.81 1.81 12.30
C PHE A 10 14.60 2.31 13.09
N THR A 11 14.47 3.63 13.18
CA THR A 11 13.42 4.30 13.96
C THR A 11 12.66 5.29 13.09
N SER A 12 11.33 5.28 13.22
CA SER A 12 10.46 6.35 12.73
C SER A 12 9.58 6.85 13.86
N GLU A 13 9.09 8.09 13.72
CA GLU A 13 8.14 8.69 14.65
C GLU A 13 6.93 9.28 13.93
N SER A 14 5.89 9.58 14.71
CA SER A 14 4.69 10.28 14.29
C SER A 14 4.13 11.07 15.47
N VAL A 15 3.31 12.06 15.14
CA VAL A 15 2.55 12.86 16.12
C VAL A 15 1.05 12.80 15.79
N GLY A 16 0.20 12.98 16.78
CA GLY A 16 -1.25 13.00 16.62
C GLY A 16 -1.79 14.31 16.07
N GLU A 17 -3.08 14.33 15.73
CA GLU A 17 -3.79 15.50 15.19
C GLU A 17 -3.81 16.71 16.14
N GLY A 18 -3.60 16.51 17.45
CA GLY A 18 -3.56 17.58 18.43
C GLY A 18 -2.20 18.25 18.60
N HIS A 19 -1.14 17.70 18.01
CA HIS A 19 0.18 18.32 18.03
C HIS A 19 0.14 19.70 17.36
N PRO A 20 0.76 20.76 17.91
CA PRO A 20 0.59 22.12 17.40
C PRO A 20 1.02 22.30 15.93
N ASP A 21 2.15 21.70 15.50
CA ASP A 21 2.49 21.69 14.06
C ASP A 21 1.41 21.02 13.19
N LYS A 22 0.84 19.90 13.65
CA LYS A 22 -0.21 19.19 12.89
C LYS A 22 -1.54 19.93 12.91
N MET A 23 -1.81 20.72 13.95
CA MET A 23 -2.94 21.65 13.96
C MET A 23 -2.77 22.69 12.86
N CYS A 24 -1.57 23.27 12.72
CA CYS A 24 -1.28 24.23 11.64
C CYS A 24 -1.46 23.60 10.26
N ASP A 25 -0.92 22.40 10.04
CA ASP A 25 -1.13 21.65 8.79
C ASP A 25 -2.62 21.44 8.48
N GLN A 26 -3.41 21.00 9.46
CA GLN A 26 -4.84 20.77 9.30
C GLN A 26 -5.63 22.04 9.02
N ILE A 27 -5.26 23.17 9.64
CA ILE A 27 -5.89 24.48 9.39
C ILE A 27 -5.56 24.96 7.96
N SER A 28 -4.29 24.90 7.57
CA SER A 28 -3.84 25.26 6.23
C SER A 28 -4.58 24.46 5.14
N ASP A 29 -4.73 23.15 5.32
CA ASP A 29 -5.47 22.33 4.35
C ASP A 29 -7.00 22.48 4.46
N ALA A 30 -7.56 22.83 5.62
CA ALA A 30 -8.98 23.16 5.73
C ALA A 30 -9.34 24.40 4.90
N ILE A 31 -8.46 25.41 4.91
CA ILE A 31 -8.61 26.61 4.09
C ILE A 31 -8.47 26.27 2.61
N LEU A 32 -7.46 25.47 2.23
CA LEU A 32 -7.32 24.98 0.86
C LEU A 32 -8.58 24.24 0.38
N ASP A 33 -9.11 23.30 1.17
CA ASP A 33 -10.33 22.58 0.83
C ASP A 33 -11.52 23.52 0.68
N ALA A 34 -11.64 24.54 1.54
CA ALA A 34 -12.70 25.54 1.43
C ALA A 34 -12.59 26.38 0.14
N CYS A 35 -11.36 26.72 -0.28
CA CYS A 35 -11.09 27.37 -1.57
C CYS A 35 -11.53 26.46 -2.73
N LEU A 36 -10.98 25.24 -2.81
CA LEU A 36 -11.20 24.31 -3.92
C LEU A 36 -12.65 23.86 -4.06
N LYS A 37 -13.39 23.79 -2.94
CA LYS A 37 -14.82 23.47 -2.94
C LYS A 37 -15.67 24.48 -3.70
N GLN A 38 -15.31 25.76 -3.67
CA GLN A 38 -16.04 26.84 -4.35
C GLN A 38 -15.41 27.23 -5.69
N ASP A 39 -14.08 27.19 -5.77
CA ASP A 39 -13.28 27.54 -6.94
C ASP A 39 -12.15 26.51 -7.12
N PRO A 40 -12.36 25.45 -7.93
CA PRO A 40 -11.35 24.41 -8.18
C PRO A 40 -10.04 24.92 -8.76
N LEU A 41 -10.01 26.14 -9.33
CA LEU A 41 -8.80 26.74 -9.91
C LEU A 41 -8.07 27.68 -8.94
N SER A 42 -8.48 27.73 -7.68
CA SER A 42 -7.84 28.53 -6.64
C SER A 42 -6.33 28.29 -6.59
N LYS A 43 -5.58 29.38 -6.39
CA LYS A 43 -4.15 29.35 -6.10
C LYS A 43 -3.96 29.64 -4.62
N VAL A 44 -3.36 28.70 -3.90
CA VAL A 44 -3.29 28.73 -2.44
C VAL A 44 -1.88 28.37 -2.00
N ALA A 45 -1.29 29.23 -1.19
CA ALA A 45 -0.09 29.02 -0.38
C ALA A 45 -0.38 29.54 1.03
N CYS A 46 -1.17 28.76 1.78
CA CYS A 46 -1.69 29.15 3.09
C CYS A 46 -0.83 28.57 4.21
N GLU A 47 -0.13 29.43 4.92
CA GLU A 47 0.67 29.09 6.08
C GLU A 47 -0.09 29.37 7.38
N THR A 48 0.14 28.54 8.39
CA THR A 48 -0.46 28.69 9.72
C THR A 48 0.63 28.62 10.78
N ALA A 49 0.58 29.53 11.75
CA ALA A 49 1.37 29.47 12.97
C ALA A 49 0.45 29.53 14.20
N THR A 50 0.82 28.84 15.27
CA THR A 50 0.07 28.84 16.53
C THR A 50 1.00 28.92 17.74
N LYS A 51 0.51 29.60 18.77
CA LYS A 51 1.05 29.57 20.14
C LYS A 51 -0.10 29.86 21.12
N THR A 52 0.19 29.93 22.41
CA THR A 52 -0.76 30.21 23.49
C THR A 52 -1.82 31.26 23.12
N GLY A 53 -3.07 30.82 23.02
CA GLY A 53 -4.22 31.68 22.75
C GLY A 53 -4.31 32.29 21.35
N MET A 54 -3.49 31.84 20.38
CA MET A 54 -3.42 32.49 19.06
C MET A 54 -3.25 31.50 17.89
N ILE A 55 -3.94 31.80 16.80
CA ILE A 55 -3.70 31.31 15.45
C ILE A 55 -3.39 32.51 14.55
N LEU A 56 -2.31 32.41 13.78
CA LEU A 56 -2.00 33.32 12.68
C LEU A 56 -2.05 32.53 11.38
N VAL A 57 -2.93 32.94 10.47
CA VAL A 57 -2.98 32.44 9.10
C VAL A 57 -2.43 33.53 8.18
N PHE A 58 -1.49 33.17 7.30
CA PHE A 58 -0.78 34.10 6.43
C PHE A 58 -0.32 33.43 5.13
N GLY A 59 0.13 34.23 4.16
CA GLY A 59 0.57 33.77 2.84
C GLY A 59 -0.34 34.28 1.71
N GLU A 60 -0.39 33.56 0.60
CA GLU A 60 -1.00 34.05 -0.64
C GLU A 60 -2.17 33.18 -1.10
N ILE A 61 -3.34 33.79 -1.30
CA ILE A 61 -4.54 33.13 -1.83
C ILE A 61 -5.16 33.99 -2.93
N THR A 62 -5.21 33.42 -4.14
CA THR A 62 -5.97 33.96 -5.27
C THR A 62 -7.12 33.00 -5.58
N THR A 63 -8.34 33.42 -5.25
CA THR A 63 -9.55 32.59 -5.40
C THR A 63 -10.79 33.45 -5.61
N LYS A 64 -11.81 32.89 -6.25
CA LYS A 64 -13.17 33.44 -6.29
C LYS A 64 -14.03 33.00 -5.10
N ALA A 65 -13.53 32.08 -4.27
CA ALA A 65 -14.23 31.59 -3.10
C ALA A 65 -14.44 32.71 -2.06
N ILE A 66 -15.61 32.73 -1.43
CA ILE A 66 -15.88 33.59 -0.29
C ILE A 66 -15.63 32.76 0.97
N LEU A 67 -14.61 33.14 1.74
CA LEU A 67 -14.13 32.37 2.88
C LEU A 67 -14.44 33.07 4.20
N ASP A 68 -15.05 32.33 5.12
CA ASP A 68 -15.11 32.69 6.52
C ASP A 68 -13.97 31.98 7.26
N TYR A 69 -12.80 32.64 7.31
CA TYR A 69 -11.62 32.11 7.98
C TYR A 69 -11.88 31.79 9.45
N GLN A 70 -12.65 32.62 10.17
CA GLN A 70 -12.94 32.40 11.59
C GLN A 70 -13.65 31.07 11.79
N THR A 71 -14.72 30.83 11.03
CA THR A 71 -15.49 29.59 11.14
C THR A 71 -14.65 28.37 10.74
N ILE A 72 -13.94 28.43 9.60
CA ILE A 72 -13.11 27.30 9.11
C ILE A 72 -12.04 26.90 10.15
N ILE A 73 -11.31 27.89 10.70
CA ILE A 73 -10.24 27.68 11.66
C ILE A 73 -10.80 27.11 12.97
N ARG A 74 -11.86 27.72 13.50
CA ARG A 74 -12.46 27.31 14.78
C ARG A 74 -13.09 25.93 14.70
N ASP A 75 -13.78 25.60 13.61
CA ASP A 75 -14.34 24.27 13.40
C ASP A 75 -13.25 23.19 13.29
N THR A 76 -12.11 23.52 12.66
CA THR A 76 -10.95 22.63 12.59
C THR A 76 -10.37 22.36 13.98
N ILE A 77 -10.14 23.39 14.80
CA ILE A 77 -9.63 23.27 16.18
C ILE A 77 -10.60 22.44 17.05
N LYS A 78 -11.91 22.71 16.90
CA LYS A 78 -12.96 21.96 17.59
C LYS A 78 -12.95 20.48 17.20
N LYS A 79 -12.80 20.16 15.91
CA LYS A 79 -12.73 18.80 15.38
C LYS A 79 -11.52 18.03 15.89
N ILE A 80 -10.37 18.70 16.06
CA ILE A 80 -9.15 18.13 16.67
C ILE A 80 -9.42 17.76 18.15
N GLY A 81 -10.18 18.59 18.85
CA GLY A 81 -10.64 18.33 20.23
C GLY A 81 -10.20 19.38 21.24
N TYR A 82 -9.71 20.54 20.81
CA TYR A 82 -9.40 21.67 21.69
C TYR A 82 -10.65 22.51 21.92
N ASN A 83 -11.41 22.16 22.96
CA ASN A 83 -12.75 22.69 23.26
C ASN A 83 -12.95 23.17 24.71
N ASP A 84 -11.86 23.24 25.48
CA ASP A 84 -11.84 23.69 26.86
C ASP A 84 -10.51 24.40 27.14
N SER A 85 -10.57 25.56 27.78
CA SER A 85 -9.38 26.33 28.14
C SER A 85 -8.50 25.59 29.16
N ASN A 86 -9.08 24.66 29.94
CA ASN A 86 -8.36 23.83 30.92
C ASN A 86 -7.43 22.78 30.30
N ILE A 87 -7.63 22.42 29.02
CA ILE A 87 -6.73 21.51 28.29
C ILE A 87 -5.64 22.25 27.51
N GLY A 88 -5.61 23.58 27.66
CA GLY A 88 -4.56 24.49 27.21
C GLY A 88 -4.88 25.30 25.96
N PHE A 89 -5.90 24.90 25.19
CA PHE A 89 -6.32 25.64 24.01
C PHE A 89 -7.81 25.41 23.74
N ASP A 90 -8.51 26.45 23.30
CA ASP A 90 -9.96 26.43 23.12
C ASP A 90 -10.36 27.19 21.86
N TYR A 91 -11.07 26.50 20.95
CA TYR A 91 -11.57 27.05 19.71
C TYR A 91 -12.50 28.26 19.89
N LYS A 92 -13.11 28.45 21.08
CA LYS A 92 -14.02 29.58 21.35
C LYS A 92 -13.26 30.85 21.73
N THR A 93 -12.16 30.71 22.46
CA THR A 93 -11.47 31.85 23.11
C THR A 93 -10.18 32.24 22.41
N CYS A 94 -9.63 31.39 21.53
CA CYS A 94 -8.40 31.72 20.80
C CYS A 94 -8.58 32.93 19.87
N ASN A 95 -7.55 33.76 19.81
CA ASN A 95 -7.42 34.83 18.83
C ASN A 95 -7.08 34.24 17.46
N VAL A 96 -7.69 34.77 16.42
CA VAL A 96 -7.45 34.37 15.03
C VAL A 96 -7.06 35.61 14.25
N LEU A 97 -5.81 35.63 13.80
CA LEU A 97 -5.21 36.69 12.99
C LEU A 97 -5.10 36.20 11.54
N VAL A 98 -5.48 37.05 10.59
CA VAL A 98 -5.44 36.73 9.16
C VAL A 98 -4.62 37.81 8.45
N ALA A 99 -3.54 37.39 7.80
CA ALA A 99 -2.63 38.21 7.03
C ALA A 99 -2.40 37.57 5.65
N ILE A 100 -3.47 37.50 4.85
CA ILE A 100 -3.48 36.86 3.52
C ILE A 100 -3.47 37.94 2.44
N GLU A 101 -2.58 37.77 1.44
CA GLU A 101 -2.49 38.61 0.25
C GLU A 101 -2.84 37.81 -1.02
N GLN A 102 -2.96 38.49 -2.16
CA GLN A 102 -3.08 37.81 -3.45
C GLN A 102 -1.71 37.31 -3.93
N GLN A 103 -1.71 36.26 -4.74
CA GLN A 103 -0.48 35.76 -5.36
C GLN A 103 0.17 36.83 -6.26
N SER A 104 1.50 36.90 -6.26
CA SER A 104 2.26 37.79 -7.16
C SER A 104 1.91 37.54 -8.64
N PRO A 105 1.57 38.60 -9.42
CA PRO A 105 1.33 38.50 -10.86
C PRO A 105 2.52 37.92 -11.64
N ASP A 106 3.77 38.20 -11.21
CA ASP A 106 4.98 37.70 -11.87
C ASP A 106 5.06 36.16 -11.81
N ILE A 107 4.60 35.57 -10.71
CA ILE A 107 4.52 34.12 -10.54
C ILE A 107 3.38 33.55 -11.39
N ALA A 108 2.22 34.21 -11.40
CA ALA A 108 1.05 33.77 -12.18
C ALA A 108 1.38 33.67 -13.69
N GLN A 109 2.07 34.69 -14.24
CA GLN A 109 2.52 34.72 -15.63
C GLN A 109 3.48 33.56 -15.96
N GLY A 110 4.40 33.24 -15.06
CA GLY A 110 5.36 32.16 -15.24
C GLY A 110 4.73 30.77 -15.21
N VAL A 111 3.65 30.59 -14.47
CA VAL A 111 3.11 29.27 -14.11
C VAL A 111 1.91 28.87 -14.96
N HIS A 112 0.88 29.72 -15.08
CA HIS A 112 -0.40 29.30 -15.65
C HIS A 112 -1.09 30.30 -16.59
N GLU A 113 -0.81 31.61 -16.50
CA GLU A 113 -1.48 32.57 -17.39
C GLU A 113 -1.09 32.37 -18.86
N GLY A 114 -2.09 32.34 -19.74
CA GLY A 114 -1.89 32.15 -21.18
C GLY A 114 -1.42 30.76 -21.60
N ARG A 115 -1.36 29.79 -20.67
CA ARG A 115 -0.94 28.41 -20.94
C ARG A 115 -2.14 27.47 -21.03
N LYS A 116 -1.97 26.38 -21.77
CA LYS A 116 -2.91 25.25 -21.75
C LYS A 116 -2.78 24.50 -20.43
N ASP A 117 -3.87 23.91 -19.96
CA ASP A 117 -3.92 23.17 -18.69
C ASP A 117 -2.82 22.09 -18.58
N GLU A 118 -2.48 21.42 -19.68
CA GLU A 118 -1.45 20.38 -19.74
C GLU A 118 0.00 20.91 -19.72
N ASP A 119 0.19 22.19 -20.03
CA ASP A 119 1.49 22.86 -20.13
C ASP A 119 1.74 23.88 -19.01
N VAL A 120 0.92 23.81 -17.95
CA VAL A 120 1.15 24.53 -16.69
C VAL A 120 2.57 24.22 -16.21
N GLY A 121 3.33 25.29 -15.98
CA GLY A 121 4.69 25.21 -15.46
C GLY A 121 4.68 24.82 -13.98
N ALA A 122 5.82 24.33 -13.48
CA ALA A 122 5.95 24.13 -12.05
C ALA A 122 5.80 25.47 -11.29
N GLY A 123 5.02 25.46 -10.19
CA GLY A 123 4.78 26.64 -9.36
C GLY A 123 6.03 27.20 -8.67
N ASP A 124 7.07 26.37 -8.53
CA ASP A 124 8.37 26.72 -7.98
C ASP A 124 9.43 25.73 -8.52
N GLN A 125 10.71 26.00 -8.29
CA GLN A 125 11.74 24.98 -8.36
C GLN A 125 11.58 23.97 -7.23
N GLY A 126 12.04 22.74 -7.42
CA GLY A 126 12.03 21.77 -6.34
C GLY A 126 12.50 20.39 -6.75
N MET A 127 12.72 19.56 -5.73
CA MET A 127 12.98 18.14 -5.87
C MET A 127 11.97 17.39 -5.00
N MET A 128 11.44 16.28 -5.51
CA MET A 128 10.40 15.50 -4.85
C MET A 128 10.80 14.04 -4.86
N VAL A 129 10.46 13.33 -3.78
CA VAL A 129 10.84 11.93 -3.60
C VAL A 129 9.60 11.06 -3.40
N GLY A 130 9.52 10.02 -4.22
CA GLY A 130 8.65 8.87 -4.10
C GLY A 130 9.42 7.70 -3.51
N TYR A 131 8.85 7.02 -2.54
CA TYR A 131 9.40 5.77 -2.03
C TYR A 131 8.31 4.72 -1.91
N ALA A 132 8.63 3.45 -2.14
CA ALA A 132 7.77 2.32 -1.85
C ALA A 132 8.60 1.07 -1.50
N THR A 133 8.02 0.21 -0.68
CA THR A 133 8.61 -1.06 -0.21
C THR A 133 7.51 -2.10 -0.08
N ASN A 134 7.84 -3.39 -0.08
CA ASN A 134 6.87 -4.48 0.08
C ASN A 134 6.74 -4.98 1.54
N GLU A 135 7.30 -4.25 2.50
CA GLU A 135 7.22 -4.55 3.94
C GLU A 135 5.77 -4.62 4.45
N THR A 136 4.89 -3.75 3.92
CA THR A 136 3.48 -3.68 4.31
C THR A 136 2.55 -3.74 3.09
N PRO A 137 1.27 -4.15 3.26
CA PRO A 137 0.28 -4.17 2.18
C PRO A 137 0.08 -2.82 1.49
N GLU A 138 0.24 -1.72 2.23
CA GLU A 138 0.07 -0.34 1.77
C GLU A 138 1.28 0.17 0.98
N HIS A 139 2.31 -0.67 0.84
CA HIS A 139 3.61 -0.40 0.24
C HIS A 139 4.42 0.69 0.97
N MET A 140 4.44 0.65 2.30
CA MET A 140 5.13 1.64 3.15
C MET A 140 6.13 0.96 4.09
N PRO A 141 7.14 1.69 4.60
CA PRO A 141 8.01 1.18 5.66
C PRO A 141 7.22 0.90 6.93
N VAL A 142 7.48 -0.23 7.58
CA VAL A 142 6.64 -0.65 8.70
C VAL A 142 6.77 0.26 9.94
N THR A 143 7.95 0.86 10.17
CA THR A 143 8.21 1.77 11.31
C THR A 143 7.29 3.00 11.30
N VAL A 144 7.12 3.64 10.14
CA VAL A 144 6.26 4.83 10.03
C VAL A 144 4.79 4.48 10.05
N VAL A 145 4.39 3.35 9.43
CA VAL A 145 3.01 2.84 9.46
C VAL A 145 2.55 2.60 10.89
N TRP A 146 3.34 1.90 11.70
CA TRP A 146 2.98 1.66 13.10
C TRP A 146 2.99 2.95 13.92
N SER A 147 3.93 3.86 13.70
CA SER A 147 3.96 5.15 14.40
C SER A 147 2.70 5.99 14.12
N HIS A 148 2.23 6.03 12.87
CA HIS A 148 0.94 6.66 12.51
C HIS A 148 -0.25 5.98 13.17
N ASN A 149 -0.32 4.65 13.08
CA ASN A 149 -1.44 3.89 13.59
C ASN A 149 -1.55 3.94 15.12
N LEU A 150 -0.44 4.04 15.84
CA LEU A 150 -0.44 4.28 17.29
C LEU A 150 -1.12 5.62 17.63
N ASN A 151 -0.73 6.71 16.96
CA ASN A 151 -1.37 8.02 17.17
C ASN A 151 -2.84 8.03 16.74
N LYS A 152 -3.19 7.38 15.63
CA LYS A 152 -4.59 7.23 15.19
C LYS A 152 -5.42 6.47 16.23
N LYS A 153 -4.85 5.42 16.83
CA LYS A 153 -5.51 4.67 17.90
C LYS A 153 -5.68 5.47 19.18
N LEU A 154 -4.70 6.30 19.56
CA LEU A 154 -4.84 7.24 20.69
C LEU A 154 -5.99 8.21 20.47
N ALA A 155 -6.08 8.81 19.27
CA ALA A 155 -7.18 9.70 18.91
C ALA A 155 -8.55 8.98 18.91
N GLU A 156 -8.61 7.74 18.43
CA GLU A 156 -9.81 6.90 18.50
C GLU A 156 -10.26 6.66 19.95
N CYS A 157 -9.34 6.23 20.83
CA CYS A 157 -9.61 5.93 22.23
C CYS A 157 -10.08 7.16 23.01
N ARG A 158 -9.53 8.34 22.69
CA ARG A 158 -10.02 9.62 23.21
C ARG A 158 -11.44 9.92 22.74
N ARG A 159 -11.68 9.86 21.43
CA ARG A 159 -12.96 10.26 20.82
C ARG A 159 -14.11 9.34 21.19
N ASN A 160 -13.85 8.05 21.38
CA ASN A 160 -14.88 7.07 21.76
C ASN A 160 -15.01 6.84 23.28
N GLY A 161 -14.17 7.51 24.08
CA GLY A 161 -14.19 7.41 25.54
C GLY A 161 -13.60 6.12 26.13
N THR A 162 -12.91 5.29 25.33
CA THR A 162 -12.22 4.08 25.83
C THR A 162 -11.14 4.45 26.84
N LEU A 163 -10.39 5.52 26.54
CA LEU A 163 -9.38 6.10 27.43
C LEU A 163 -9.72 7.59 27.60
N PRO A 164 -10.67 7.92 28.49
CA PRO A 164 -11.25 9.27 28.59
C PRO A 164 -10.26 10.30 29.14
N TRP A 165 -9.19 9.83 29.78
CA TRP A 165 -8.12 10.66 30.32
C TRP A 165 -7.18 11.22 29.22
N ILE A 166 -7.24 10.70 27.99
CA ILE A 166 -6.40 11.19 26.88
C ILE A 166 -6.88 12.56 26.41
N ARG A 167 -5.94 13.50 26.26
CA ARG A 167 -6.11 14.81 25.65
C ARG A 167 -5.51 14.84 24.23
N PRO A 168 -5.73 15.90 23.41
CA PRO A 168 -5.44 15.85 21.98
C PRO A 168 -3.97 15.65 21.57
N ASP A 169 -3.00 16.22 22.28
CA ASP A 169 -1.59 16.17 21.89
C ASP A 169 -0.96 14.79 22.18
N SER A 170 -0.28 14.20 21.19
CA SER A 170 0.31 12.86 21.29
C SER A 170 1.48 12.66 20.33
N LYS A 171 2.41 11.81 20.75
CA LYS A 171 3.63 11.46 20.03
C LYS A 171 3.87 9.95 20.16
N ALA A 172 4.27 9.29 19.09
CA ALA A 172 4.64 7.89 19.10
C ALA A 172 5.89 7.64 18.24
N GLN A 173 6.77 6.76 18.71
CA GLN A 173 7.99 6.37 18.02
C GLN A 173 8.13 4.85 18.06
N VAL A 174 8.54 4.27 16.93
CA VAL A 174 8.72 2.82 16.79
C VAL A 174 10.09 2.53 16.20
N THR A 175 10.85 1.72 16.92
CA THR A 175 12.19 1.24 16.57
C THR A 175 12.13 -0.24 16.25
N VAL A 176 12.58 -0.64 15.06
CA VAL A 176 12.48 -2.00 14.54
C VAL A 176 13.87 -2.53 14.21
N GLU A 177 14.10 -3.79 14.54
CA GLU A 177 15.26 -4.56 14.06
C GLU A 177 14.96 -5.13 12.68
N TYR A 178 15.93 -4.95 11.78
CA TYR A 178 15.85 -5.35 10.38
C TYR A 178 17.02 -6.23 9.99
N VAL A 179 16.81 -7.00 8.93
CA VAL A 179 17.86 -7.62 8.13
C VAL A 179 17.71 -7.21 6.66
N ILE A 180 18.84 -7.07 5.95
CA ILE A 180 18.84 -6.89 4.49
C ILE A 180 18.94 -8.25 3.80
N GLU A 181 17.89 -8.63 3.05
CA GLU A 181 17.87 -9.85 2.23
C GLU A 181 17.70 -9.49 0.76
N ASP A 182 18.74 -9.75 -0.04
CA ASP A 182 18.79 -9.41 -1.47
C ASP A 182 18.37 -7.96 -1.77
N GLY A 183 18.85 -7.03 -0.95
CA GLY A 183 18.55 -5.59 -1.05
C GLY A 183 17.20 -5.16 -0.46
N ALA A 184 16.34 -6.09 -0.04
CA ALA A 184 15.07 -5.78 0.62
C ALA A 184 15.24 -5.64 2.13
N CYS A 185 14.50 -4.72 2.74
CA CYS A 185 14.41 -4.61 4.19
C CYS A 185 13.37 -5.58 4.73
N VAL A 186 13.78 -6.50 5.59
CA VAL A 186 12.88 -7.47 6.24
C VAL A 186 12.80 -7.14 7.74
N PRO A 187 11.65 -6.69 8.25
CA PRO A 187 11.47 -6.42 9.68
C PRO A 187 11.42 -7.73 10.46
N LEU A 188 12.20 -7.82 11.53
CA LEU A 188 12.31 -9.01 12.38
C LEU A 188 11.44 -8.89 13.63
N ARG A 189 11.59 -7.80 14.38
CA ARG A 189 10.91 -7.54 15.65
C ARG A 189 10.95 -6.06 16.01
N VAL A 190 10.05 -5.64 16.90
CA VAL A 190 10.07 -4.29 17.47
C VAL A 190 11.02 -4.24 18.66
N HIS A 191 12.06 -3.42 18.53
CA HIS A 191 13.04 -3.21 19.58
C HIS A 191 12.51 -2.27 20.66
N THR A 192 12.00 -1.10 20.28
CA THR A 192 11.49 -0.10 21.23
C THR A 192 10.23 0.58 20.74
N ILE A 193 9.31 0.83 21.67
CA ILE A 193 8.12 1.65 21.46
C ILE A 193 8.14 2.80 22.47
N VAL A 194 7.95 4.02 21.98
CA VAL A 194 7.76 5.22 22.81
C VAL A 194 6.38 5.78 22.54
N ILE A 195 5.63 6.09 23.60
CA ILE A 195 4.38 6.84 23.51
C ILE A 195 4.40 7.91 24.59
N SER A 196 4.19 9.16 24.18
CA SER A 196 3.92 10.29 25.08
C SER A 196 2.61 10.92 24.66
N VAL A 197 1.65 10.97 25.58
CA VAL A 197 0.31 11.48 25.30
C VAL A 197 -0.10 12.47 26.37
N GLN A 198 -0.75 13.55 25.94
CA GLN A 198 -1.31 14.53 26.84
C GLN A 198 -2.46 13.88 27.61
N HIS A 199 -2.55 14.15 28.91
CA HIS A 199 -3.55 13.50 29.77
C HIS A 199 -4.15 14.44 30.80
N SER A 200 -5.26 14.02 31.41
CA SER A 200 -5.85 14.65 32.58
C SER A 200 -5.06 14.37 33.87
N GLU A 201 -5.25 15.17 34.90
CA GLU A 201 -4.46 15.10 36.15
C GLU A 201 -4.84 13.92 37.05
N ASP A 202 -5.97 13.28 36.80
CA ASP A 202 -6.60 12.25 37.64
C ASP A 202 -6.08 10.82 37.36
N VAL A 203 -5.39 10.58 36.24
CA VAL A 203 -4.87 9.25 35.89
C VAL A 203 -3.44 9.04 36.41
N THR A 204 -3.15 7.86 36.97
CA THR A 204 -1.81 7.55 37.46
C THR A 204 -0.87 7.08 36.34
N ASN A 205 0.44 7.24 36.54
CA ASN A 205 1.44 6.73 35.58
C ASN A 205 1.38 5.20 35.38
N GLU A 206 0.98 4.45 36.40
CA GLU A 206 0.87 2.99 36.32
C GLU A 206 -0.31 2.58 35.43
N GLU A 207 -1.47 3.19 35.64
CA GLU A 207 -2.67 2.98 34.83
C GLU A 207 -2.41 3.39 33.37
N MET A 208 -1.83 4.57 33.14
CA MET A 208 -1.49 5.02 31.78
C MET A 208 -0.57 4.02 31.06
N ARG A 209 0.50 3.55 31.73
CA ARG A 209 1.43 2.57 31.13
C ARG A 209 0.72 1.28 30.77
N LYS A 210 -0.15 0.79 31.66
CA LYS A 210 -0.93 -0.43 31.43
C LYS A 210 -1.88 -0.25 30.25
N ASP A 211 -2.67 0.82 30.23
CA ASP A 211 -3.65 1.12 29.19
C ASP A 211 -3.01 1.33 27.82
N LEU A 212 -1.93 2.11 27.77
CA LEU A 212 -1.16 2.33 26.53
C LEU A 212 -0.60 1.01 25.99
N LYS A 213 -0.12 0.11 26.84
CA LYS A 213 0.38 -1.20 26.40
C LYS A 213 -0.75 -2.10 25.92
N ASP A 214 -1.77 -2.28 26.75
CA ASP A 214 -2.81 -3.29 26.55
C ASP A 214 -3.83 -2.90 25.48
N VAL A 215 -4.21 -1.62 25.43
CA VAL A 215 -5.27 -1.11 24.54
C VAL A 215 -4.67 -0.55 23.26
N VAL A 216 -3.61 0.25 23.35
CA VAL A 216 -3.07 0.97 22.18
C VAL A 216 -2.06 0.10 21.44
N VAL A 217 -0.96 -0.28 22.08
CA VAL A 217 0.13 -1.00 21.40
C VAL A 217 -0.31 -2.35 20.85
N LYS A 218 -0.93 -3.20 21.67
CA LYS A 218 -1.36 -4.55 21.25
C LYS A 218 -2.44 -4.54 20.17
N SER A 219 -3.18 -3.44 19.99
CA SER A 219 -4.17 -3.31 18.92
C SER A 219 -3.56 -2.92 17.57
N VAL A 220 -2.36 -2.34 17.57
CA VAL A 220 -1.71 -1.80 16.36
C VAL A 220 -0.58 -2.71 15.89
N ILE A 221 0.27 -3.17 16.80
CA ILE A 221 1.47 -3.93 16.45
C ILE A 221 1.16 -5.42 16.54
N PRO A 222 1.32 -6.19 15.45
CA PRO A 222 1.09 -7.63 15.48
C PRO A 222 1.97 -8.34 16.51
N GLU A 223 1.38 -9.25 17.28
CA GLU A 223 2.04 -9.99 18.36
C GLU A 223 3.33 -10.69 17.93
N LYS A 224 3.39 -11.18 16.68
CA LYS A 224 4.60 -11.82 16.13
C LYS A 224 5.85 -10.93 16.09
N TYR A 225 5.72 -9.62 16.25
CA TYR A 225 6.84 -8.67 16.30
C TYR A 225 7.12 -8.15 17.71
N LEU A 226 6.35 -8.59 18.71
CA LEU A 226 6.52 -8.23 20.12
C LEU A 226 7.04 -9.45 20.88
N ASP A 227 8.05 -9.24 21.72
CA ASP A 227 8.64 -10.30 22.54
C ASP A 227 9.01 -9.77 23.92
N ASP A 228 9.53 -10.66 24.78
CA ASP A 228 9.93 -10.32 26.16
C ASP A 228 11.07 -9.30 26.23
N ASN A 229 11.80 -9.08 25.12
CA ASN A 229 12.88 -8.10 25.01
C ASN A 229 12.43 -6.78 24.35
N THR A 230 11.15 -6.64 23.96
CA THR A 230 10.64 -5.35 23.46
C THR A 230 10.62 -4.33 24.59
N ILE A 231 11.27 -3.18 24.37
CA ILE A 231 11.38 -2.09 25.34
C ILE A 231 10.19 -1.13 25.19
N TYR A 232 9.53 -0.81 26.29
CA TYR A 232 8.37 0.08 26.32
C TYR A 232 8.65 1.34 27.13
N HIS A 233 8.71 2.50 26.46
CA HIS A 233 8.74 3.81 27.07
C HIS A 233 7.36 4.47 26.95
N LEU A 234 6.44 4.06 27.84
CA LEU A 234 5.07 4.55 27.85
C LEU A 234 4.94 5.63 28.92
N GLN A 235 4.70 6.87 28.48
CA GLN A 235 4.64 8.05 29.33
C GLN A 235 5.90 8.22 30.21
N SER A 236 7.08 8.11 29.59
CA SER A 236 8.37 8.12 30.30
C SER A 236 8.73 9.47 30.93
N SER A 237 8.18 10.58 30.40
CA SER A 237 8.35 11.92 30.97
C SER A 237 7.58 12.14 32.28
N GLY A 238 6.72 11.20 32.69
CA GLY A 238 5.79 11.41 33.79
C GLY A 238 4.60 12.27 33.34
N ALA A 239 4.36 13.39 34.02
CA ALA A 239 3.20 14.23 33.72
C ALA A 239 3.34 14.98 32.38
N PHE A 240 2.33 14.86 31.52
CA PHE A 240 2.14 15.64 30.30
C PHE A 240 0.71 16.21 30.28
N VAL A 241 0.43 17.13 31.20
CA VAL A 241 -0.92 17.69 31.39
C VAL A 241 -1.19 18.86 30.44
N ILE A 242 -0.18 19.75 30.31
CA ILE A 242 -0.18 20.90 29.40
C ILE A 242 0.38 20.44 28.05
N GLY A 243 -0.40 20.62 26.98
CA GLY A 243 -0.02 20.24 25.62
C GLY A 243 -0.53 21.24 24.58
N GLY A 244 -0.39 20.89 23.31
CA GLY A 244 -0.88 21.73 22.21
C GLY A 244 -0.16 23.08 22.13
N PRO A 245 -0.83 24.12 21.58
CA PRO A 245 -0.22 25.45 21.41
C PRO A 245 0.25 26.12 22.70
N GLN A 246 -0.32 25.75 23.86
CA GLN A 246 0.13 26.26 25.15
C GLN A 246 1.51 25.70 25.51
N GLY A 247 1.71 24.39 25.32
CA GLY A 247 2.99 23.72 25.52
C GLY A 247 4.03 24.23 24.52
N ASP A 248 3.78 24.05 23.23
CA ASP A 248 4.76 24.28 22.17
C ASP A 248 4.19 25.20 21.07
N ALA A 249 5.06 25.89 20.33
CA ALA A 249 4.63 26.59 19.11
C ALA A 249 4.37 25.58 17.99
N GLY A 250 3.49 25.91 17.05
CA GLY A 250 3.24 25.10 15.85
C GLY A 250 3.36 25.92 14.58
N LEU A 251 3.89 25.33 13.52
CA LEU A 251 3.94 25.92 12.18
C LEU A 251 3.63 24.86 11.10
N THR A 252 2.94 25.28 10.05
CA THR A 252 2.70 24.46 8.85
C THR A 252 4.02 23.95 8.27
N GLY A 253 4.05 22.70 7.83
CA GLY A 253 5.21 22.13 7.15
C GLY A 253 6.41 21.81 8.06
N ARG A 254 6.23 21.73 9.39
CA ARG A 254 7.31 21.33 10.33
C ARG A 254 7.36 19.84 10.63
N LYS A 255 6.54 19.04 9.93
CA LYS A 255 6.43 17.58 10.12
C LYS A 255 6.57 16.80 8.80
N ILE A 256 7.32 17.33 7.83
CA ILE A 256 7.48 16.74 6.48
C ILE A 256 7.99 15.29 6.45
N ILE A 257 8.84 14.88 7.40
CA ILE A 257 9.31 13.49 7.50
C ILE A 257 8.21 12.56 8.05
N VAL A 258 7.40 13.06 9.00
CA VAL A 258 6.20 12.38 9.48
C VAL A 258 5.17 12.28 8.35
N ASP A 259 5.04 13.30 7.52
CA ASP A 259 4.08 13.29 6.40
C ASP A 259 4.40 12.30 5.28
N THR A 260 5.66 11.89 5.20
CA THR A 260 6.19 11.07 4.10
C THR A 260 6.51 9.65 4.54
N TYR A 261 7.78 9.33 4.75
CA TYR A 261 8.26 7.96 4.87
C TYR A 261 8.99 7.69 6.19
N GLY A 262 8.90 8.61 7.16
CA GLY A 262 9.46 8.43 8.51
C GLY A 262 10.98 8.23 8.53
N GLY A 263 11.70 8.85 7.58
CA GLY A 263 13.16 8.77 7.44
C GLY A 263 13.63 7.79 6.36
N TRP A 264 12.76 6.96 5.82
CA TRP A 264 13.08 6.07 4.71
C TRP A 264 13.05 6.78 3.35
N GLY A 265 13.78 6.23 2.37
CA GLY A 265 13.87 6.80 1.03
C GLY A 265 14.63 8.12 1.04
N GLY A 266 13.92 9.23 0.89
CA GLY A 266 14.48 10.58 0.91
C GLY A 266 13.40 11.65 1.00
N HIS A 267 13.81 12.90 1.14
CA HIS A 267 12.91 14.05 1.19
C HIS A 267 13.53 15.24 0.47
N GLY A 268 12.72 15.96 -0.31
CA GLY A 268 13.22 17.07 -1.12
C GLY A 268 13.10 18.46 -0.50
N GLY A 269 12.47 18.56 0.66
CA GLY A 269 12.39 19.77 1.49
C GLY A 269 11.03 20.48 1.44
N GLY A 270 10.26 20.30 0.37
CA GLY A 270 8.94 20.91 0.22
C GLY A 270 7.89 20.37 1.19
N ALA A 271 7.21 21.25 1.90
CA ALA A 271 6.00 20.93 2.69
C ALA A 271 4.77 20.76 1.80
N PHE A 272 3.73 20.09 2.30
CA PHE A 272 2.51 19.80 1.54
C PHE A 272 1.34 20.71 1.89
N SER A 273 0.98 20.80 3.18
CA SER A 273 -0.24 21.46 3.67
C SER A 273 -0.34 22.92 3.24
N GLY A 274 -1.56 23.37 2.92
CA GLY A 274 -1.84 24.75 2.50
C GLY A 274 -1.48 25.08 1.05
N LYS A 275 -0.97 24.12 0.28
CA LYS A 275 -0.56 24.33 -1.11
C LYS A 275 -1.54 23.72 -2.09
N ASP A 276 -1.98 24.49 -3.08
CA ASP A 276 -2.76 23.96 -4.20
C ASP A 276 -1.90 23.08 -5.14
N PRO A 277 -2.52 22.25 -6.00
CA PRO A 277 -1.82 21.25 -6.81
C PRO A 277 -0.83 21.79 -7.84
N THR A 278 -0.86 23.09 -8.17
CA THR A 278 0.16 23.70 -9.04
C THR A 278 1.53 23.79 -8.37
N LYS A 279 1.59 23.69 -7.04
CA LYS A 279 2.84 23.64 -6.27
C LYS A 279 3.36 22.21 -6.32
N VAL A 280 4.40 22.03 -7.12
CA VAL A 280 5.00 20.72 -7.38
C VAL A 280 5.53 20.03 -6.13
N ASP A 281 5.81 20.76 -5.04
CA ASP A 281 6.17 20.15 -3.75
C ASP A 281 5.15 19.08 -3.32
N ARG A 282 3.87 19.35 -3.52
CA ARG A 282 2.77 18.43 -3.19
C ARG A 282 2.48 17.50 -4.35
N SER A 283 2.13 18.04 -5.53
CA SER A 283 1.68 17.22 -6.66
C SER A 283 2.80 16.33 -7.21
N GLY A 284 4.02 16.85 -7.31
CA GLY A 284 5.22 16.09 -7.70
C GLY A 284 5.57 14.99 -6.69
N ALA A 285 5.45 15.25 -5.39
CA ALA A 285 5.67 14.21 -4.37
C ALA A 285 4.60 13.11 -4.42
N TYR A 286 3.32 13.48 -4.62
CA TYR A 286 2.23 12.53 -4.79
C TYR A 286 2.42 11.69 -6.05
N ALA A 287 2.83 12.30 -7.16
CA ALA A 287 3.14 11.60 -8.41
C ALA A 287 4.35 10.66 -8.24
N ALA A 288 5.42 11.12 -7.58
CA ALA A 288 6.58 10.27 -7.32
C ALA A 288 6.21 9.06 -6.44
N ARG A 289 5.38 9.25 -5.40
CA ARG A 289 4.81 8.16 -4.61
C ARG A 289 3.98 7.20 -5.48
N TRP A 290 3.12 7.75 -6.33
CA TRP A 290 2.24 6.99 -7.21
C TRP A 290 3.05 6.09 -8.17
N VAL A 291 4.13 6.62 -8.76
CA VAL A 291 5.08 5.86 -9.57
C VAL A 291 5.77 4.77 -8.74
N ALA A 292 6.37 5.12 -7.60
CA ALA A 292 7.10 4.18 -6.75
C ALA A 292 6.20 3.02 -6.29
N LYS A 293 4.98 3.34 -5.83
CA LYS A 293 3.98 2.35 -5.42
C LYS A 293 3.60 1.43 -6.59
N SER A 294 3.44 1.98 -7.79
CA SER A 294 3.08 1.21 -8.99
C SER A 294 4.16 0.20 -9.38
N ILE A 295 5.44 0.57 -9.24
CA ILE A 295 6.58 -0.32 -9.52
C ILE A 295 6.59 -1.51 -8.55
N VAL A 296 6.47 -1.25 -7.23
CA VAL A 296 6.46 -2.32 -6.21
C VAL A 296 5.20 -3.18 -6.33
N ALA A 297 4.04 -2.58 -6.53
CA ALA A 297 2.77 -3.30 -6.71
C ALA A 297 2.74 -4.20 -7.95
N SER A 298 3.58 -3.91 -8.95
CA SER A 298 3.74 -4.70 -10.18
C SER A 298 4.81 -5.78 -10.09
N ASP A 299 5.34 -6.05 -8.90
CA ASP A 299 6.46 -6.99 -8.67
C ASP A 299 7.73 -6.63 -9.49
N LEU A 300 7.90 -5.38 -9.93
CA LEU A 300 9.10 -4.96 -10.68
C LEU A 300 10.32 -4.73 -9.77
N ALA A 301 10.08 -4.41 -8.51
CA ALA A 301 11.08 -4.27 -7.46
C ALA A 301 10.44 -4.58 -6.09
N LYS A 302 11.24 -4.95 -5.09
CA LYS A 302 10.76 -5.10 -3.71
C LYS A 302 10.73 -3.75 -2.98
N ARG A 303 11.69 -2.87 -3.28
CA ARG A 303 11.69 -1.48 -2.84
C ARG A 303 12.28 -0.56 -3.90
N VAL A 304 11.82 0.69 -3.94
CA VAL A 304 12.25 1.66 -4.95
C VAL A 304 12.17 3.08 -4.41
N ILE A 305 13.14 3.89 -4.78
CA ILE A 305 13.11 5.35 -4.67
C ILE A 305 13.00 5.95 -6.07
N VAL A 306 12.15 6.97 -6.20
CA VAL A 306 11.98 7.76 -7.42
C VAL A 306 12.17 9.22 -7.02
N GLN A 307 13.04 9.95 -7.71
CA GLN A 307 13.20 11.38 -7.51
C GLN A 307 12.84 12.12 -8.79
N VAL A 308 12.12 13.22 -8.67
CA VAL A 308 11.74 14.10 -9.78
C VAL A 308 12.14 15.53 -9.41
N SER A 309 12.57 16.34 -10.36
CA SER A 309 12.87 17.76 -10.12
C SER A 309 12.31 18.68 -11.19
N TYR A 310 12.03 19.92 -10.81
CA TYR A 310 11.45 20.96 -11.67
C TYR A 310 12.18 22.29 -11.50
N ALA A 311 12.10 23.13 -12.53
CA ALA A 311 12.37 24.56 -12.46
C ALA A 311 11.04 25.32 -12.56
N ILE A 312 10.95 26.45 -11.87
CA ILE A 312 9.77 27.33 -11.91
C ILE A 312 9.40 27.69 -13.36
N GLY A 313 8.11 27.59 -13.69
CA GLY A 313 7.58 27.90 -15.02
C GLY A 313 7.90 26.88 -16.11
N VAL A 314 8.66 25.82 -15.83
CA VAL A 314 8.94 24.72 -16.76
C VAL A 314 7.99 23.56 -16.47
N SER A 315 7.28 23.06 -17.50
CA SER A 315 6.30 21.98 -17.34
C SER A 315 6.96 20.60 -17.29
N LYS A 316 8.01 20.37 -18.06
CA LYS A 316 8.71 19.07 -18.08
C LYS A 316 9.67 18.96 -16.89
N PRO A 317 9.76 17.80 -16.23
CA PRO A 317 10.79 17.55 -15.22
C PRO A 317 12.19 17.78 -15.80
N LEU A 318 13.08 18.36 -14.99
CA LEU A 318 14.51 18.48 -15.31
C LEU A 318 15.23 17.13 -15.20
N SER A 319 14.83 16.33 -14.22
CA SER A 319 15.39 15.00 -14.00
C SER A 319 14.35 14.04 -13.43
N ILE A 320 14.52 12.75 -13.76
CA ILE A 320 13.84 11.63 -13.13
C ILE A 320 14.92 10.60 -12.80
N PHE A 321 15.10 10.31 -11.51
CA PHE A 321 16.03 9.30 -11.00
C PHE A 321 15.25 8.13 -10.41
N VAL A 322 15.75 6.91 -10.59
CA VAL A 322 15.18 5.71 -10.00
C VAL A 322 16.27 4.79 -9.48
N ASP A 323 16.07 4.26 -8.27
CA ASP A 323 16.90 3.19 -7.73
C ASP A 323 16.05 2.13 -7.02
N THR A 324 16.23 0.87 -7.42
CA THR A 324 15.58 -0.30 -6.83
C THR A 324 16.37 -0.95 -5.70
N TYR A 325 17.52 -0.37 -5.33
CA TYR A 325 18.41 -0.89 -4.31
C TYR A 325 18.84 -2.35 -4.56
N GLY A 326 19.00 -2.71 -5.83
CA GLY A 326 19.33 -4.08 -6.25
C GLY A 326 18.17 -5.08 -6.17
N THR A 327 16.96 -4.64 -5.85
CA THR A 327 15.77 -5.52 -5.76
C THR A 327 14.97 -5.63 -7.06
N GLY A 328 15.38 -4.88 -8.10
CA GLY A 328 14.70 -4.83 -9.38
C GLY A 328 14.80 -6.13 -10.18
N VAL A 329 13.70 -6.54 -10.82
CA VAL A 329 13.67 -7.62 -11.83
C VAL A 329 14.30 -7.16 -13.14
N LYS A 330 14.35 -5.83 -13.35
CA LYS A 330 14.96 -5.13 -14.48
C LYS A 330 16.02 -4.16 -13.97
N SER A 331 16.91 -3.73 -14.86
CA SER A 331 17.86 -2.67 -14.54
C SER A 331 17.14 -1.36 -14.20
N ASN A 332 17.77 -0.50 -13.38
CA ASN A 332 17.23 0.82 -13.07
C ASN A 332 16.97 1.65 -14.35
N GLN A 333 17.79 1.47 -15.40
CA GLN A 333 17.60 2.14 -16.69
C GLN A 333 16.33 1.67 -17.42
N GLU A 334 16.08 0.36 -17.48
CA GLU A 334 14.83 -0.16 -18.07
C GLU A 334 13.60 0.27 -17.27
N ILE A 335 13.72 0.37 -15.95
CA ILE A 335 12.62 0.88 -15.09
C ILE A 335 12.38 2.35 -15.38
N LEU A 336 13.43 3.16 -15.56
CA LEU A 336 13.30 4.56 -15.96
C LEU A 336 12.58 4.72 -17.30
N GLU A 337 12.90 3.87 -18.29
CA GLU A 337 12.17 3.84 -19.57
C GLU A 337 10.70 3.45 -19.41
N ILE A 338 10.40 2.51 -18.51
CA ILE A 338 9.02 2.16 -18.16
C ILE A 338 8.32 3.36 -17.55
N ILE A 339 8.96 4.10 -16.64
CA ILE A 339 8.38 5.30 -16.03
C ILE A 339 8.03 6.32 -17.12
N ASN A 340 9.00 6.69 -17.95
CA ASN A 340 8.84 7.68 -19.01
C ASN A 340 7.75 7.32 -20.04
N LYS A 341 7.47 6.03 -20.26
CA LYS A 341 6.42 5.57 -21.20
C LYS A 341 5.02 5.54 -20.61
N ASN A 342 4.88 5.47 -19.29
CA ASN A 342 3.59 5.20 -18.64
C ASN A 342 3.08 6.35 -17.76
N PHE A 343 3.93 7.34 -17.44
CA PHE A 343 3.59 8.43 -16.53
C PHE A 343 3.94 9.78 -17.16
N ASP A 344 2.94 10.66 -17.31
CA ASP A 344 3.18 12.05 -17.69
C ASP A 344 3.35 12.90 -16.43
N LEU A 345 4.62 13.20 -16.11
CA LEU A 345 4.98 13.93 -14.89
C LEU A 345 4.99 15.46 -15.09
N ARG A 346 4.31 15.99 -16.11
CA ARG A 346 4.05 17.45 -16.18
C ARG A 346 3.04 17.85 -15.09
N PRO A 347 3.16 19.02 -14.42
CA PRO A 347 2.24 19.43 -13.36
C PRO A 347 0.77 19.37 -13.77
N GLY A 348 0.43 19.89 -14.95
CA GLY A 348 -0.94 19.83 -15.48
C GLY A 348 -1.47 18.41 -15.69
N ALA A 349 -0.61 17.50 -16.19
CA ALA A 349 -0.96 16.10 -16.37
C ALA A 349 -1.16 15.39 -15.03
N ILE A 350 -0.28 15.61 -14.06
CA ILE A 350 -0.39 15.08 -12.69
C ILE A 350 -1.72 15.50 -12.05
N ILE A 351 -2.05 16.80 -12.14
CA ILE A 351 -3.29 17.35 -11.57
C ILE A 351 -4.51 16.64 -12.15
N LYS A 352 -4.52 16.39 -13.46
CA LYS A 352 -5.60 15.72 -14.16
C LYS A 352 -5.67 14.23 -13.84
N GLU A 353 -4.55 13.51 -13.91
CA GLU A 353 -4.50 12.06 -13.68
C GLU A 353 -4.83 11.68 -12.24
N LEU A 354 -4.44 12.54 -11.28
CA LEU A 354 -4.67 12.31 -9.86
C LEU A 354 -5.89 13.06 -9.30
N ASP A 355 -6.69 13.69 -10.15
CA ASP A 355 -7.92 14.43 -9.80
C ASP A 355 -7.73 15.39 -8.60
N LEU A 356 -6.69 16.23 -8.69
CA LEU A 356 -6.22 17.03 -7.57
C LEU A 356 -7.01 18.34 -7.36
N LEU A 357 -7.90 18.73 -8.27
CA LEU A 357 -8.70 19.96 -8.12
C LEU A 357 -9.95 19.76 -7.21
N SER A 358 -9.90 18.76 -6.33
CA SER A 358 -10.97 18.39 -5.41
C SER A 358 -10.61 18.73 -3.96
N PRO A 359 -11.59 19.06 -3.08
CA PRO A 359 -11.35 19.38 -1.68
C PRO A 359 -11.12 18.10 -0.84
N ILE A 360 -9.93 17.52 -0.95
CA ILE A 360 -9.56 16.21 -0.39
C ILE A 360 -8.36 16.27 0.58
N TYR A 361 -7.88 17.45 0.94
CA TYR A 361 -6.56 17.66 1.54
C TYR A 361 -6.54 17.68 3.06
N GLN A 362 -7.57 18.17 3.75
CA GLN A 362 -7.57 18.27 5.22
C GLN A 362 -7.31 16.92 5.90
N GLN A 363 -7.86 15.85 5.32
CA GLN A 363 -7.66 14.48 5.79
C GLN A 363 -6.22 13.95 5.62
N THR A 364 -5.39 14.60 4.80
CA THR A 364 -3.97 14.25 4.58
C THR A 364 -3.04 14.86 5.63
N ALA A 365 -3.44 16.00 6.23
CA ALA A 365 -2.63 16.81 7.13
C ALA A 365 -2.24 16.14 8.46
N ALA A 366 -2.76 14.95 8.76
CA ALA A 366 -2.35 14.13 9.90
C ALA A 366 -2.30 12.64 9.54
N TYR A 367 -1.47 11.90 10.27
CA TYR A 367 -1.26 10.45 10.11
C TYR A 367 -0.69 10.02 8.74
N GLY A 368 0.08 10.90 8.12
CA GLY A 368 0.78 10.65 6.86
C GLY A 368 -0.08 10.87 5.61
N HIS A 369 0.56 11.37 4.55
CA HIS A 369 -0.06 11.57 3.24
C HIS A 369 -0.09 10.28 2.40
N PHE A 370 0.75 9.30 2.76
CA PHE A 370 0.95 8.06 2.02
C PHE A 370 0.60 6.82 2.86
N GLY A 371 0.36 5.70 2.19
CA GLY A 371 0.03 4.43 2.86
C GLY A 371 -1.43 4.29 3.30
N ARG A 372 -2.32 5.13 2.77
CA ARG A 372 -3.72 5.23 3.18
C ARG A 372 -4.63 5.01 1.99
N GLU A 373 -5.44 3.96 2.03
CA GLU A 373 -6.29 3.53 0.90
C GLU A 373 -7.49 4.46 0.67
N GLU A 374 -7.86 5.26 1.68
CA GLU A 374 -8.94 6.24 1.57
C GLU A 374 -8.66 7.34 0.53
N PHE A 375 -7.39 7.54 0.12
CA PHE A 375 -7.04 8.52 -0.91
C PHE A 375 -7.16 7.89 -2.30
N PRO A 376 -8.14 8.30 -3.13
CA PRO A 376 -8.56 7.49 -4.27
C PRO A 376 -7.57 7.42 -5.43
N THR A 377 -6.58 8.32 -5.51
CA THR A 377 -5.78 8.53 -6.72
C THR A 377 -4.32 8.12 -6.56
N TRP A 378 -3.49 8.87 -5.82
CA TRP A 378 -2.06 8.52 -5.65
C TRP A 378 -1.82 7.28 -4.78
N SER A 379 -2.83 6.83 -4.02
CA SER A 379 -2.74 5.59 -3.25
C SER A 379 -3.00 4.34 -4.11
N LYS A 380 -3.53 4.46 -5.34
CA LYS A 380 -3.76 3.30 -6.22
C LYS A 380 -2.56 3.08 -7.13
N ALA A 381 -2.15 1.83 -7.30
CA ALA A 381 -1.15 1.50 -8.31
C ALA A 381 -1.74 1.76 -9.71
N ALA A 382 -1.04 2.56 -10.52
CA ALA A 382 -1.41 2.88 -11.90
C ALA A 382 -1.31 1.66 -12.83
N MET A 383 -0.31 0.83 -12.55
CA MET A 383 -0.06 -0.38 -13.29
C MET A 383 -1.01 -1.44 -12.76
N GLU A 384 -2.09 -1.71 -13.50
CA GLU A 384 -2.88 -2.91 -13.28
C GLU A 384 -1.93 -4.10 -13.19
N LYS A 385 -2.07 -4.91 -12.13
CA LYS A 385 -1.46 -6.23 -12.07
C LYS A 385 -1.81 -6.92 -13.38
N ARG A 386 -0.84 -7.01 -14.31
CA ARG A 386 -0.97 -7.90 -15.47
C ARG A 386 -1.27 -9.27 -14.85
N GLN A 387 -2.53 -9.70 -14.91
CA GLN A 387 -2.90 -11.02 -14.44
C GLN A 387 -1.97 -11.98 -15.16
N ARG A 388 -1.09 -12.64 -14.40
CA ARG A 388 -0.16 -13.60 -14.99
C ARG A 388 -1.01 -14.58 -15.80
N PRO A 389 -0.66 -14.83 -17.07
CA PRO A 389 -1.39 -15.74 -17.93
C PRO A 389 -1.78 -17.01 -17.17
N SER A 390 -3.08 -17.26 -17.05
CA SER A 390 -3.58 -18.41 -16.30
C SER A 390 -4.87 -18.96 -16.89
N VAL A 391 -5.03 -20.27 -16.74
CA VAL A 391 -6.22 -21.02 -17.16
C VAL A 391 -6.63 -21.95 -16.04
N GLN A 392 -7.94 -22.12 -15.88
CA GLN A 392 -8.53 -23.10 -14.99
C GLN A 392 -9.32 -24.12 -15.82
N VAL A 393 -9.05 -25.40 -15.58
CA VAL A 393 -9.75 -26.50 -16.27
C VAL A 393 -10.13 -27.60 -15.29
N PHE A 394 -11.00 -28.50 -15.76
CA PHE A 394 -11.53 -29.59 -14.98
C PHE A 394 -11.32 -30.95 -15.66
N GLY A 395 -10.82 -31.91 -14.88
CA GLY A 395 -10.79 -33.32 -15.22
C GLY A 395 -11.82 -34.10 -14.39
N ARG A 396 -12.51 -35.06 -15.01
CA ARG A 396 -13.55 -35.85 -14.35
C ARG A 396 -13.41 -37.33 -14.69
N LYS A 397 -13.56 -38.20 -13.70
CA LYS A 397 -13.69 -39.65 -13.88
C LYS A 397 -14.63 -40.22 -12.82
N LYS A 398 -15.71 -40.89 -13.24
CA LYS A 398 -16.79 -41.33 -12.33
C LYS A 398 -17.26 -40.15 -11.46
N THR A 399 -17.18 -40.26 -10.14
CA THR A 399 -17.53 -39.21 -9.17
C THR A 399 -16.33 -38.35 -8.74
N ALA A 400 -15.12 -38.60 -9.27
CA ALA A 400 -13.92 -37.81 -8.98
C ALA A 400 -13.85 -36.58 -9.89
N THR A 401 -13.59 -35.42 -9.28
CA THR A 401 -13.40 -34.14 -9.98
C THR A 401 -12.07 -33.53 -9.56
N ALA A 402 -11.22 -33.24 -10.55
CA ALA A 402 -9.95 -32.55 -10.39
C ALA A 402 -10.02 -31.16 -11.04
N VAL A 403 -9.63 -30.14 -10.29
CA VAL A 403 -9.51 -28.76 -10.75
C VAL A 403 -8.03 -28.46 -10.94
N ALA A 404 -7.60 -28.16 -12.17
CA ALA A 404 -6.23 -27.76 -12.45
C ALA A 404 -6.19 -26.25 -12.73
N HIS A 405 -5.30 -25.56 -12.03
CA HIS A 405 -4.98 -24.17 -12.24
C HIS A 405 -3.56 -24.10 -12.82
N CYS A 406 -3.46 -23.71 -14.09
CA CYS A 406 -2.20 -23.58 -14.82
C CYS A 406 -1.88 -22.10 -14.99
N LYS A 407 -0.64 -21.71 -14.71
CA LYS A 407 -0.17 -20.33 -14.83
C LYS A 407 1.27 -20.31 -15.34
N GLN A 408 1.71 -19.16 -15.86
CA GLN A 408 3.13 -18.94 -16.14
C GLN A 408 3.96 -19.15 -14.86
N GLY A 409 5.08 -19.89 -14.96
CA GLY A 409 5.90 -20.29 -13.81
C GLY A 409 7.17 -21.04 -14.17
N ASN A 410 7.70 -21.82 -13.22
CA ASN A 410 9.00 -22.48 -13.29
C ASN A 410 8.88 -24.02 -13.38
N GLY A 411 7.78 -24.54 -13.93
CA GLY A 411 7.57 -25.97 -14.10
C GLY A 411 7.07 -26.69 -12.86
N ILE A 412 6.59 -25.98 -11.83
CA ILE A 412 6.19 -26.58 -10.56
C ILE A 412 4.82 -27.22 -10.67
N MET A 413 4.75 -28.54 -10.44
CA MET A 413 3.48 -29.28 -10.42
C MET A 413 3.14 -29.81 -9.03
N LYS A 414 1.94 -29.48 -8.54
CA LYS A 414 1.45 -29.91 -7.22
C LYS A 414 0.04 -30.51 -7.30
N VAL A 415 -0.19 -31.61 -6.59
CA VAL A 415 -1.51 -32.23 -6.41
C VAL A 415 -1.87 -32.20 -4.93
N ASN A 416 -3.01 -31.59 -4.59
CA ASN A 416 -3.47 -31.39 -3.20
C ASN A 416 -2.37 -30.79 -2.29
N GLY A 417 -1.56 -29.87 -2.83
CA GLY A 417 -0.49 -29.19 -2.11
C GLY A 417 0.86 -29.91 -2.09
N ARG A 418 0.93 -31.19 -2.48
CA ARG A 418 2.18 -31.97 -2.54
C ARG A 418 2.80 -31.92 -3.94
N PRO A 419 4.13 -31.71 -4.07
CA PRO A 419 4.84 -31.82 -5.35
C PRO A 419 4.62 -33.17 -6.02
N LEU A 420 4.43 -33.16 -7.34
CA LEU A 420 4.09 -34.38 -8.11
C LEU A 420 5.18 -35.46 -8.00
N HIS A 421 6.46 -35.06 -7.97
CA HIS A 421 7.59 -35.99 -7.89
C HIS A 421 7.68 -36.73 -6.54
N LEU A 422 7.04 -36.20 -5.49
CA LEU A 422 6.99 -36.80 -4.14
C LEU A 422 5.74 -37.67 -3.91
N MET A 423 4.94 -37.95 -4.96
CA MET A 423 3.76 -38.79 -4.81
C MET A 423 4.13 -40.28 -4.80
N GLU A 424 3.64 -40.99 -3.80
CA GLU A 424 3.74 -42.45 -3.67
C GLU A 424 2.35 -43.10 -3.77
N PRO A 425 2.24 -44.36 -4.23
CA PRO A 425 3.31 -45.17 -4.82
C PRO A 425 3.78 -44.70 -6.21
N ALA A 426 5.06 -44.96 -6.53
CA ALA A 426 5.71 -44.57 -7.79
C ALA A 426 4.92 -44.94 -9.07
N THR A 427 4.19 -46.07 -9.07
CA THR A 427 3.35 -46.49 -10.21
C THR A 427 2.24 -45.49 -10.54
N LEU A 428 1.67 -44.83 -9.52
CA LEU A 428 0.63 -43.82 -9.68
C LEU A 428 1.24 -42.48 -10.10
N ARG A 429 2.45 -42.16 -9.62
CA ARG A 429 3.22 -41.00 -10.06
C ARG A 429 3.47 -41.03 -11.56
N TYR A 430 3.95 -42.15 -12.11
CA TYR A 430 4.14 -42.30 -13.56
C TYR A 430 2.85 -42.08 -14.34
N LYS A 431 1.71 -42.51 -13.80
CA LYS A 431 0.42 -42.32 -14.46
C LYS A 431 -0.05 -40.86 -14.46
N LEU A 432 0.30 -40.09 -13.44
CA LEU A 432 0.02 -38.65 -13.37
C LEU A 432 0.98 -37.83 -14.23
N GLU A 433 2.24 -38.25 -14.35
CA GLU A 433 3.27 -37.61 -15.17
C GLU A 433 3.16 -37.95 -16.66
N GLU A 434 2.35 -38.95 -17.03
CA GLU A 434 2.19 -39.44 -18.40
C GLU A 434 1.93 -38.33 -19.43
N PRO A 435 1.05 -37.32 -19.21
CA PRO A 435 0.88 -36.22 -20.17
C PRO A 435 2.16 -35.42 -20.43
N LEU A 436 3.01 -35.26 -19.41
CA LEU A 436 4.26 -34.49 -19.53
C LEU A 436 5.35 -35.32 -20.20
N LEU A 437 5.38 -36.63 -19.92
CA LEU A 437 6.31 -37.55 -20.55
C LEU A 437 6.02 -37.69 -22.04
N LEU A 438 4.74 -37.73 -22.44
CA LEU A 438 4.33 -37.80 -23.84
C LEU A 438 4.68 -36.54 -24.63
N LEU A 439 4.56 -35.36 -24.00
CA LEU A 439 4.74 -34.06 -24.67
C LEU A 439 6.16 -33.48 -24.51
N GLY A 440 7.02 -34.13 -23.71
CA GLY A 440 8.35 -33.65 -23.34
C GLY A 440 8.34 -32.66 -22.17
N ARG A 441 9.01 -32.99 -21.05
CA ARG A 441 9.02 -32.17 -19.83
C ARG A 441 9.59 -30.77 -20.05
N GLU A 442 10.64 -30.67 -20.86
CA GLU A 442 11.36 -29.42 -21.13
C GLU A 442 10.45 -28.37 -21.76
N LYS A 443 9.51 -28.80 -22.61
CA LYS A 443 8.54 -27.93 -23.28
C LYS A 443 7.64 -27.17 -22.29
N PHE A 444 7.47 -27.67 -21.06
CA PHE A 444 6.57 -27.11 -20.04
C PHE A 444 7.27 -26.57 -18.81
N MET A 445 8.58 -26.29 -18.88
CA MET A 445 9.31 -25.63 -17.78
C MET A 445 8.83 -24.20 -17.50
N GLY A 446 8.14 -23.56 -18.46
CA GLY A 446 7.58 -22.21 -18.30
C GLY A 446 6.19 -22.14 -17.64
N VAL A 447 5.62 -23.27 -17.17
CA VAL A 447 4.28 -23.31 -16.60
C VAL A 447 4.21 -24.05 -15.27
N ASP A 448 3.52 -23.46 -14.28
CA ASP A 448 3.19 -24.12 -13.01
C ASP A 448 1.76 -24.65 -13.05
N ILE A 449 1.54 -25.88 -12.58
CA ILE A 449 0.21 -26.50 -12.47
C ILE A 449 -0.09 -26.89 -11.03
N ARG A 450 -1.19 -26.37 -10.47
CA ARG A 450 -1.74 -26.85 -9.20
C ARG A 450 -3.05 -27.57 -9.44
N VAL A 451 -3.14 -28.82 -8.98
CA VAL A 451 -4.35 -29.62 -9.07
C VAL A 451 -4.93 -29.84 -7.68
N ARG A 452 -6.23 -29.62 -7.52
CA ARG A 452 -7.01 -30.06 -6.35
C ARG A 452 -8.02 -31.11 -6.81
N VAL A 453 -8.02 -32.29 -6.18
CA VAL A 453 -8.95 -33.38 -6.52
C VAL A 453 -9.79 -33.78 -5.32
N ARG A 454 -11.08 -34.03 -5.55
CA ARG A 454 -12.03 -34.52 -4.55
C ARG A 454 -13.01 -35.54 -5.17
N GLY A 455 -13.57 -36.39 -4.31
CA GLY A 455 -14.58 -37.39 -4.68
C GLY A 455 -14.01 -38.65 -5.37
N GLY A 456 -14.80 -39.72 -5.40
CA GLY A 456 -14.43 -40.99 -6.03
C GLY A 456 -13.31 -41.76 -5.32
N GLY A 457 -13.02 -42.97 -5.81
CA GLY A 457 -11.91 -43.79 -5.30
C GLY A 457 -10.54 -43.34 -5.84
N HIS A 458 -9.47 -43.85 -5.23
CA HIS A 458 -8.09 -43.46 -5.52
C HIS A 458 -7.73 -43.52 -7.02
N VAL A 459 -8.10 -44.62 -7.67
CA VAL A 459 -7.90 -44.80 -9.12
C VAL A 459 -8.67 -43.75 -9.93
N ALA A 460 -9.93 -43.47 -9.60
CA ALA A 460 -10.72 -42.48 -10.31
C ALA A 460 -10.14 -41.06 -10.18
N GLN A 461 -9.59 -40.72 -9.01
CA GLN A 461 -8.92 -39.44 -8.79
C GLN A 461 -7.69 -39.27 -9.68
N ILE A 462 -6.89 -40.32 -9.86
CA ILE A 462 -5.70 -40.29 -10.74
C ILE A 462 -6.08 -40.00 -12.17
N TYR A 463 -7.09 -40.69 -12.72
CA TYR A 463 -7.56 -40.42 -14.08
C TYR A 463 -8.18 -39.03 -14.22
N ALA A 464 -8.85 -38.52 -13.18
CA ALA A 464 -9.36 -37.15 -13.17
C ALA A 464 -8.21 -36.12 -13.17
N ILE A 465 -7.16 -36.31 -12.35
CA ILE A 465 -5.98 -35.43 -12.32
C ILE A 465 -5.24 -35.48 -13.66
N ARG A 466 -4.98 -36.67 -14.20
CA ARG A 466 -4.31 -36.89 -15.49
C ARG A 466 -5.02 -36.12 -16.60
N GLN A 467 -6.35 -36.21 -16.67
CA GLN A 467 -7.16 -35.44 -17.61
C GLN A 467 -7.09 -33.92 -17.34
N ALA A 468 -7.11 -33.49 -16.08
CA ALA A 468 -7.03 -32.07 -15.74
C ALA A 468 -5.68 -31.46 -16.17
N ILE A 469 -4.56 -32.17 -15.98
CA ILE A 469 -3.24 -31.74 -16.43
C ILE A 469 -3.19 -31.62 -17.95
N SER A 470 -3.63 -32.65 -18.69
CA SER A 470 -3.67 -32.63 -20.16
C SER A 470 -4.49 -31.47 -20.71
N LYS A 471 -5.69 -31.24 -20.16
CA LYS A 471 -6.53 -30.11 -20.56
C LYS A 471 -5.89 -28.76 -20.22
N ALA A 472 -5.15 -28.67 -19.12
CA ALA A 472 -4.56 -27.43 -18.66
C ALA A 472 -3.44 -26.99 -19.61
N LEU A 473 -2.63 -27.94 -20.09
CA LEU A 473 -1.58 -27.69 -21.07
C LEU A 473 -2.18 -27.22 -22.40
N VAL A 474 -3.18 -27.94 -22.94
CA VAL A 474 -3.86 -27.54 -24.19
C VAL A 474 -4.51 -26.17 -24.07
N ALA A 475 -5.23 -25.91 -22.98
CA ALA A 475 -5.92 -24.63 -22.77
C ALA A 475 -4.94 -23.45 -22.60
N TYR A 476 -3.82 -23.68 -21.94
CA TYR A 476 -2.80 -22.65 -21.75
C TYR A 476 -2.15 -22.26 -23.08
N TYR A 477 -1.75 -23.25 -23.89
CA TYR A 477 -1.13 -23.00 -25.19
C TYR A 477 -2.12 -22.39 -26.19
N GLN A 478 -3.39 -22.81 -26.15
CA GLN A 478 -4.45 -22.19 -26.94
C GLN A 478 -4.60 -20.69 -26.63
N LYS A 479 -4.53 -20.31 -25.36
CA LYS A 479 -4.83 -18.94 -24.93
C LYS A 479 -3.62 -18.02 -25.03
N TYR A 480 -2.40 -18.54 -24.88
CA TYR A 480 -1.21 -17.72 -24.61
C TYR A 480 0.03 -18.03 -25.47
N VAL A 481 0.00 -19.05 -26.33
CA VAL A 481 1.13 -19.39 -27.19
C VAL A 481 0.72 -19.26 -28.66
N ASP A 482 0.16 -20.30 -29.27
CA ASP A 482 -0.36 -20.27 -30.63
C ASP A 482 -1.23 -21.50 -30.95
N GLU A 483 -2.05 -21.40 -32.00
CA GLU A 483 -3.00 -22.45 -32.40
C GLU A 483 -2.30 -23.69 -33.00
N ALA A 484 -1.10 -23.54 -33.57
CA ALA A 484 -0.32 -24.64 -34.15
C ALA A 484 0.26 -25.55 -33.04
N SER A 485 0.88 -24.95 -32.02
CA SER A 485 1.39 -25.66 -30.83
C SER A 485 0.28 -26.38 -30.08
N LYS A 486 -0.91 -25.75 -29.95
CA LYS A 486 -2.10 -26.40 -29.40
C LYS A 486 -2.50 -27.62 -30.21
N LYS A 487 -2.54 -27.52 -31.55
CA LYS A 487 -2.91 -28.64 -32.44
C LYS A 487 -1.93 -29.81 -32.28
N GLU A 488 -0.63 -29.53 -32.25
CA GLU A 488 0.42 -30.52 -32.02
C GLU A 488 0.23 -31.26 -30.68
N ILE A 489 0.08 -30.52 -29.57
CA ILE A 489 -0.14 -31.08 -28.24
C ILE A 489 -1.41 -31.93 -28.20
N ARG A 490 -2.50 -31.41 -28.79
CA ARG A 490 -3.79 -32.11 -28.82
C ARG A 490 -3.70 -33.41 -29.60
N ASP A 491 -3.09 -33.40 -30.78
CA ASP A 491 -3.00 -34.56 -31.66
C ASP A 491 -2.15 -35.67 -31.02
N GLN A 492 -1.03 -35.31 -30.37
CA GLN A 492 -0.22 -36.27 -29.60
C GLN A 492 -1.00 -36.92 -28.46
N LEU A 493 -1.73 -36.12 -27.66
CA LEU A 493 -2.53 -36.63 -26.54
C LEU A 493 -3.68 -37.52 -27.02
N VAL A 494 -4.41 -37.13 -28.08
CA VAL A 494 -5.53 -37.91 -28.62
C VAL A 494 -5.06 -39.21 -29.26
N ARG A 495 -3.94 -39.18 -29.99
CA ARG A 495 -3.35 -40.36 -30.64
C ARG A 495 -2.95 -41.42 -29.62
N TYR A 496 -2.45 -41.02 -28.46
CA TYR A 496 -2.12 -41.94 -27.38
C TYR A 496 -3.36 -42.42 -26.62
N ASP A 497 -4.18 -41.49 -26.11
CA ASP A 497 -5.37 -41.81 -25.33
C ASP A 497 -6.39 -40.67 -25.36
N ARG A 498 -7.49 -40.87 -26.10
CA ARG A 498 -8.59 -39.90 -26.23
C ARG A 498 -9.18 -39.47 -24.89
N THR A 499 -9.09 -40.30 -23.84
CA THR A 499 -9.63 -39.99 -22.51
C THR A 499 -8.83 -38.91 -21.76
N LEU A 500 -7.63 -38.56 -22.24
CA LEU A 500 -6.83 -37.44 -21.72
C LEU A 500 -7.49 -36.08 -21.92
N LEU A 501 -8.31 -35.93 -22.97
CA LEU A 501 -8.99 -34.68 -23.28
C LEU A 501 -10.52 -34.81 -23.24
N VAL A 502 -11.06 -35.98 -23.57
CA VAL A 502 -12.50 -36.23 -23.59
C VAL A 502 -12.91 -36.97 -22.32
N ALA A 503 -13.87 -36.41 -21.58
CA ALA A 503 -14.43 -37.08 -20.41
C ALA A 503 -15.23 -38.31 -20.85
N ASP A 504 -15.02 -39.43 -20.16
CA ASP A 504 -15.85 -40.62 -20.30
C ASP A 504 -17.21 -40.34 -19.63
N PRO A 505 -18.33 -40.31 -20.36
CA PRO A 505 -19.64 -39.96 -19.79
C PRO A 505 -20.17 -41.04 -18.84
N ARG A 506 -19.58 -42.24 -18.84
CA ARG A 506 -20.06 -43.38 -18.05
C ARG A 506 -19.77 -43.18 -16.56
N ARG A 507 -20.82 -43.22 -15.74
CA ARG A 507 -20.74 -43.18 -14.27
C ARG A 507 -20.54 -44.57 -13.63
N SER A 508 -20.74 -45.65 -14.39
CA SER A 508 -20.65 -47.05 -13.95
C SER A 508 -19.58 -47.83 -14.74
N GLU A 509 -19.08 -48.93 -14.18
CA GLU A 509 -18.13 -49.79 -14.90
C GLU A 509 -18.82 -50.60 -16.01
N PRO A 510 -18.12 -50.87 -17.13
CA PRO A 510 -18.59 -51.85 -18.12
C PRO A 510 -18.82 -53.22 -17.47
N LYS A 511 -19.79 -53.97 -17.98
CA LYS A 511 -20.04 -55.35 -17.55
C LYS A 511 -18.76 -56.18 -17.72
N LYS A 512 -18.20 -56.69 -16.61
CA LYS A 512 -17.07 -57.64 -16.65
C LYS A 512 -17.54 -58.97 -17.24
N PHE A 513 -16.67 -59.64 -17.99
CA PHE A 513 -16.93 -60.98 -18.53
C PHE A 513 -17.34 -61.93 -17.38
N GLY A 514 -18.48 -62.62 -17.53
CA GLY A 514 -19.05 -63.50 -16.49
C GLY A 514 -19.85 -62.80 -15.37
N GLY A 515 -19.99 -61.47 -15.37
CA GLY A 515 -20.77 -60.75 -14.34
C GLY A 515 -22.23 -60.44 -14.74
N PRO A 516 -23.16 -60.24 -13.78
CA PRO A 516 -24.59 -60.05 -14.08
C PRO A 516 -24.96 -58.70 -14.72
N GLY A 517 -24.05 -57.71 -14.75
CA GLY A 517 -24.30 -56.40 -15.37
C GLY A 517 -23.24 -55.35 -15.03
N ALA A 518 -23.43 -54.12 -15.54
CA ALA A 518 -22.68 -52.93 -15.11
C ALA A 518 -23.06 -52.59 -13.66
N ARG A 519 -22.07 -52.47 -12.76
CA ARG A 519 -22.33 -52.31 -11.32
C ARG A 519 -22.01 -50.88 -10.85
N SER A 520 -22.84 -50.33 -9.97
CA SER A 520 -22.70 -48.96 -9.44
C SER A 520 -21.97 -48.88 -8.08
N ARG A 521 -21.81 -49.97 -7.32
CA ARG A 521 -21.15 -49.99 -6.00
C ARG A 521 -20.60 -51.37 -5.61
N TYR A 522 -19.59 -51.37 -4.75
CA TYR A 522 -19.00 -52.55 -4.08
C TYR A 522 -19.89 -52.92 -2.87
N GLN A 523 -20.38 -54.15 -2.77
CA GLN A 523 -20.95 -54.71 -1.54
C GLN A 523 -19.91 -55.63 -0.90
N LYS A 524 -19.64 -55.43 0.40
CA LYS A 524 -18.85 -56.35 1.22
C LYS A 524 -19.49 -57.74 1.17
N SER A 525 -18.70 -58.79 0.93
CA SER A 525 -19.16 -60.16 1.19
C SER A 525 -19.12 -60.41 2.70
N TYR A 526 -20.28 -60.69 3.27
CA TYR A 526 -20.35 -61.47 4.50
C TYR A 526 -20.66 -62.91 4.09
N ARG A 527 -19.60 -63.70 3.92
CA ARG A 527 -19.53 -65.15 4.09
C ARG A 527 -18.11 -65.61 3.84
#